data_AF-A0A5Q2RMN6-F1
#
_entry.id   AF-A0A5Q2RMN6-F1
#
_cell.length_a   1.000
_cell.length_b   1.000
_cell.length_c   1.000
_cell.angle_alpha   90.00
_cell.angle_beta   90.00
_cell.angle_gamma   90.00
#
_symmetry.space_group_name_H-M   'P 1'
#
loop_
_entity.id
_entity.type
_entity.pdbx_description
1 polymer ?
#
loop_
_entity_poly.entity_id
_entity_poly.type
_entity_poly.pdbx_seq_one_letter_code
_entity_poly.pdbx_strand_id
1 'polypeptide(L)'
;MIDEGELGAISLYLMLAARIDPVAALHATDAWAGDAFVTSRDLEGDLCTRIVAATRDATSADVLDAALSDWVAAAPERSLAEAVRRGERFDVTSCDPGPGSDMGIVVDPMEALALPATRSFVIYGVVDQGFEPEVGVCVWDELLVAVPVKALVAPAPPPRVVGQVQDTLMDALLSCRRDVG
;
A
#
# COMPACT_ATOMS: atom_id res chain seq x y z
N MET A 1 15.97 22.62 4.47
CA MET A 1 16.04 21.22 4.01
C MET A 1 16.80 20.43 5.06
N ILE A 2 16.26 19.27 5.46
CA ILE A 2 16.85 18.36 6.45
C ILE A 2 17.25 17.06 5.78
N ASP A 3 16.37 16.51 4.94
CA ASP A 3 16.56 15.24 4.24
C ASP A 3 15.81 15.26 2.90
N GLU A 4 16.25 14.46 1.93
CA GLU A 4 15.61 14.32 0.63
C GLU A 4 16.00 12.98 -0.03
N GLY A 5 15.16 12.49 -0.94
CA GLY A 5 15.45 11.27 -1.68
C GLY A 5 14.22 10.64 -2.28
N GLU A 6 14.25 9.31 -2.42
CA GLU A 6 13.09 8.50 -2.79
C GLU A 6 12.45 7.96 -1.50
N LEU A 7 11.13 8.09 -1.40
CA LEU A 7 10.33 7.50 -0.33
C LEU A 7 10.24 5.99 -0.57
N GLY A 8 9.91 5.60 -1.81
CA GLY A 8 9.79 4.23 -2.25
C GLY A 8 8.46 3.57 -1.88
N ALA A 9 8.12 2.50 -2.62
CA ALA A 9 6.82 1.83 -2.53
C ALA A 9 6.47 1.35 -1.12
N ILE A 10 7.40 0.74 -0.37
CA ILE A 10 7.10 0.21 0.97
C ILE A 10 6.82 1.32 1.98
N SER A 11 7.54 2.44 1.91
CA SER A 11 7.34 3.58 2.78
C SER A 11 6.02 4.30 2.43
N LEU A 12 5.70 4.41 1.14
CA LEU A 12 4.40 4.90 0.67
C LEU A 12 3.26 4.02 1.20
N TYR A 13 3.39 2.71 1.10
CA TYR A 13 2.43 1.75 1.64
C TYR A 13 2.22 1.95 3.15
N LEU A 14 3.31 1.99 3.93
CA LEU A 14 3.24 2.17 5.38
C LEU A 14 2.65 3.53 5.76
N MET A 15 2.96 4.58 5.02
CA MET A 15 2.36 5.91 5.21
C MET A 15 0.85 5.86 5.03
N LEU A 16 0.37 5.24 3.94
CA LEU A 16 -1.06 5.09 3.67
C LEU A 16 -1.73 4.19 4.72
N ALA A 17 -1.23 2.97 4.91
CA ALA A 17 -1.77 1.98 5.83
C ALA A 17 -1.78 2.43 7.29
N ALA A 18 -0.95 3.42 7.66
CA ALA A 18 -1.03 4.04 8.97
C ALA A 18 -2.42 4.65 9.22
N ARG A 19 -3.10 5.22 8.22
CA ARG A 19 -4.38 5.92 8.40
C ARG A 19 -5.57 5.31 7.66
N ILE A 20 -5.34 4.44 6.68
CA ILE A 20 -6.41 3.80 5.88
C ILE A 20 -6.29 2.27 5.91
N ASP A 21 -7.29 1.59 5.33
CA ASP A 21 -7.30 0.13 5.22
C ASP A 21 -6.03 -0.40 4.50
N PRO A 22 -5.31 -1.39 5.06
CA PRO A 22 -4.09 -1.91 4.46
C PRO A 22 -4.25 -2.49 3.04
N VAL A 23 -5.43 -3.03 2.68
CA VAL A 23 -5.67 -3.54 1.33
C VAL A 23 -5.80 -2.39 0.35
N ALA A 24 -6.56 -1.36 0.72
CA ALA A 24 -6.68 -0.14 -0.07
C ALA A 24 -5.31 0.55 -0.24
N ALA A 25 -4.51 0.61 0.83
CA ALA A 25 -3.15 1.14 0.80
C ALA A 25 -2.25 0.36 -0.16
N LEU A 26 -2.26 -0.98 -0.10
CA LEU A 26 -1.45 -1.83 -0.98
C LEU A 26 -1.85 -1.66 -2.45
N HIS A 27 -3.15 -1.63 -2.74
CA HIS A 27 -3.66 -1.43 -4.09
C HIS A 27 -3.28 -0.05 -4.65
N ALA A 28 -3.31 1.01 -3.82
CA ALA A 28 -2.82 2.33 -4.20
C ALA A 28 -1.30 2.37 -4.42
N THR A 29 -0.54 1.63 -3.62
CA THR A 29 0.90 1.48 -3.84
C THR A 29 1.21 0.73 -5.14
N ASP A 30 0.36 -0.19 -5.60
CA ASP A 30 0.57 -0.86 -6.90
C ASP A 30 0.40 0.08 -8.10
N ALA A 31 -0.35 1.17 -7.93
CA ALA A 31 -0.52 2.22 -8.93
C ALA A 31 0.70 3.18 -9.04
N TRP A 32 1.60 3.13 -8.06
CA TRP A 32 2.80 3.97 -8.00
C TRP A 32 3.80 3.63 -9.11
N ALA A 33 4.49 4.67 -9.60
CA ALA A 33 5.46 4.60 -10.69
C ALA A 33 6.77 5.37 -10.40
N GLY A 34 7.01 5.70 -9.13
CA GLY A 34 8.16 6.51 -8.71
C GLY A 34 7.74 7.68 -7.83
N ASP A 35 8.65 8.14 -6.99
CA ASP A 35 8.45 9.32 -6.15
C ASP A 35 9.76 10.03 -5.82
N ALA A 36 9.63 11.20 -5.21
CA ALA A 36 10.69 11.86 -4.48
C ALA A 36 10.09 12.57 -3.27
N PHE A 37 10.88 12.74 -2.20
CA PHE A 37 10.47 13.52 -1.03
C PHE A 37 11.55 14.51 -0.61
N VAL A 38 11.10 15.52 0.13
CA VAL A 38 11.95 16.43 0.90
C VAL A 38 11.34 16.66 2.26
N THR A 39 12.17 16.59 3.29
CA THR A 39 11.84 16.93 4.67
C THR A 39 12.49 18.26 5.03
N SER A 40 11.74 19.15 5.66
CA SER A 40 12.20 20.48 6.03
C SER A 40 11.46 21.01 7.26
N ARG A 41 11.92 22.11 7.83
CA ARG A 41 11.11 22.88 8.78
C ARG A 41 10.31 23.94 8.03
N ASP A 42 9.07 24.13 8.43
CA ASP A 42 8.27 25.27 7.98
C ASP A 42 8.69 26.58 8.68
N LEU A 43 7.88 27.63 8.53
CA LEU A 43 8.14 28.94 9.14
C LEU A 43 7.93 28.95 10.67
N GLU A 44 7.12 28.04 11.19
CA GLU A 44 6.84 27.90 12.63
C GLU A 44 7.86 26.97 13.31
N GLY A 45 8.67 26.26 12.52
CA GLY A 45 9.72 25.37 12.96
C GLY A 45 9.29 23.90 12.98
N ASP A 46 8.07 23.57 12.55
CA ASP A 46 7.53 22.22 12.54
C ASP A 46 8.15 21.39 11.41
N LEU A 47 8.35 20.10 11.67
CA LEU A 47 8.95 19.18 10.71
C LEU A 47 7.89 18.77 9.68
N CYS A 48 8.11 19.10 8.41
CA CYS A 48 7.20 18.80 7.32
C CYS A 48 7.89 18.01 6.21
N THR A 49 7.17 17.04 5.67
CA THR A 49 7.56 16.24 4.52
C THR A 49 6.66 16.60 3.35
N ARG A 50 7.27 16.90 2.19
CA ARG A 50 6.59 16.97 0.90
C ARG A 50 7.03 15.81 0.03
N ILE A 51 6.09 15.14 -0.60
CA ILE A 51 6.30 14.02 -1.52
C ILE A 51 5.72 14.41 -2.87
N VAL A 52 6.43 14.09 -3.94
CA VAL A 52 5.88 14.06 -5.29
C VAL A 52 5.83 12.60 -5.73
N ALA A 53 4.64 12.07 -5.97
CA ALA A 53 4.44 10.71 -6.46
C ALA A 53 3.91 10.71 -7.89
N ALA A 54 4.29 9.73 -8.70
CA ALA A 54 3.80 9.53 -10.06
C ALA A 54 3.06 8.20 -10.19
N THR A 55 2.15 8.12 -11.16
CA THR A 55 1.50 6.88 -11.60
C THR A 55 1.76 6.62 -13.08
N ARG A 56 1.47 5.40 -13.55
CA ARG A 56 1.72 5.01 -14.95
C ARG A 56 0.72 5.59 -15.94
N ASP A 57 -0.53 5.73 -15.52
CA ASP A 57 -1.66 6.16 -16.33
C ASP A 57 -2.77 6.79 -15.46
N ALA A 58 -3.83 7.26 -16.13
CA ALA A 58 -4.96 7.93 -15.51
C ALA A 58 -5.76 7.01 -14.57
N THR A 59 -5.93 5.73 -14.94
CA THR A 59 -6.62 4.74 -14.09
C THR A 59 -5.87 4.54 -12.78
N SER A 60 -4.54 4.38 -12.87
CA SER A 60 -3.65 4.28 -11.71
C SER A 60 -3.72 5.55 -10.85
N ALA A 61 -3.78 6.73 -11.51
CA ALA A 61 -3.95 8.00 -10.80
C ALA A 61 -5.28 8.06 -10.03
N ASP A 62 -6.39 7.58 -10.58
CA ASP A 62 -7.68 7.56 -9.87
C ASP A 62 -7.62 6.69 -8.61
N VAL A 63 -6.92 5.56 -8.65
CA VAL A 63 -6.72 4.69 -7.48
C VAL A 63 -5.90 5.38 -6.40
N LEU A 64 -4.77 6.00 -6.76
CA LEU A 64 -3.91 6.68 -5.79
C LEU A 64 -4.57 7.95 -5.22
N ASP A 65 -5.35 8.68 -6.03
CA ASP A 65 -6.11 9.87 -5.63
C ASP A 65 -7.15 9.54 -4.55
N ALA A 66 -7.89 8.44 -4.73
CA ALA A 66 -8.86 7.98 -3.74
C ALA A 66 -8.19 7.65 -2.40
N ALA A 67 -7.09 6.88 -2.42
CA ALA A 67 -6.37 6.51 -1.21
C ALA A 67 -5.72 7.71 -0.50
N LEU A 68 -5.13 8.65 -1.26
CA LEU A 68 -4.57 9.88 -0.68
C LEU A 68 -5.67 10.77 -0.09
N SER A 69 -6.85 10.84 -0.73
CA SER A 69 -7.99 11.58 -0.21
C SER A 69 -8.48 11.00 1.13
N ASP A 70 -8.61 9.68 1.22
CA ASP A 70 -8.98 9.00 2.48
C ASP A 70 -7.91 9.19 3.56
N TRP A 71 -6.62 9.13 3.18
CA TRP A 71 -5.50 9.34 4.09
C TRP A 71 -5.45 10.78 4.65
N VAL A 72 -5.74 11.78 3.81
CA VAL A 72 -5.88 13.18 4.24
C VAL A 72 -7.09 13.35 5.15
N ALA A 73 -8.23 12.72 4.82
CA ALA A 73 -9.45 12.82 5.63
C ALA A 73 -9.29 12.19 7.03
N ALA A 74 -8.46 11.15 7.15
CA ALA A 74 -8.12 10.52 8.42
C ALA A 74 -6.98 11.22 9.17
N ALA A 75 -6.36 12.24 8.59
CA ALA A 75 -5.22 12.93 9.19
C ALA A 75 -5.65 13.86 10.33
N PRO A 76 -4.84 14.00 11.39
CA PRO A 76 -5.05 15.03 12.40
C PRO A 76 -4.96 16.43 11.76
N GLU A 77 -5.86 17.34 12.11
CA GLU A 77 -5.88 18.71 11.53
C GLU A 77 -4.52 19.41 11.65
N ARG A 78 -3.82 19.24 12.78
CA ARG A 78 -2.50 19.84 13.03
C ARG A 78 -1.38 19.25 12.18
N SER A 79 -1.60 18.12 11.52
CA SER A 79 -0.62 17.56 10.58
C SER A 79 -0.61 18.29 9.24
N LEU A 80 -1.57 19.19 8.99
CA LEU A 80 -1.66 19.94 7.73
C LEU A 80 -1.55 19.04 6.49
N ALA A 81 -2.11 17.83 6.59
CA ALA A 81 -2.03 16.86 5.52
C ALA A 81 -2.80 17.37 4.29
N GLU A 82 -2.15 17.34 3.13
CA GLU A 82 -2.71 17.76 1.86
C GLU A 82 -2.21 16.83 0.76
N ALA A 83 -3.06 16.53 -0.21
CA ALA A 83 -2.69 15.85 -1.44
C ALA A 83 -3.36 16.57 -2.63
N VAL A 84 -2.55 16.97 -3.61
CA VAL A 84 -3.02 17.69 -4.80
C VAL A 84 -2.62 16.93 -6.06
N ARG A 85 -3.62 16.50 -6.82
CA ARG A 85 -3.41 15.83 -8.11
C ARG A 85 -3.11 16.82 -9.24
N ARG A 86 -2.13 16.47 -10.08
CA ARG A 86 -1.65 17.20 -11.26
C ARG A 86 -1.47 16.22 -12.42
N GLY A 87 -2.58 15.78 -13.03
CA GLY A 87 -2.56 14.69 -14.02
C GLY A 87 -2.24 13.36 -13.34
N GLU A 88 -1.17 12.69 -13.78
CA GLU A 88 -0.63 11.44 -13.23
C GLU A 88 0.43 11.68 -12.14
N ARG A 89 0.47 12.88 -11.55
CA ARG A 89 1.37 13.24 -10.45
C ARG A 89 0.60 13.79 -9.26
N PHE A 90 1.17 13.63 -8.07
CA PHE A 90 0.58 14.05 -6.80
C PHE A 90 1.60 14.82 -5.97
N ASP A 91 1.24 16.02 -5.55
CA ASP A 91 1.96 16.78 -4.53
C ASP A 91 1.31 16.49 -3.18
N VAL A 92 2.01 15.75 -2.31
CA VAL A 92 1.54 15.39 -0.97
C VAL A 92 2.37 16.13 0.06
N THR A 93 1.75 16.67 1.11
CA THR A 93 2.44 17.35 2.20
C THR A 93 1.85 16.93 3.53
N SER A 94 2.68 16.76 4.56
CA SER A 94 2.24 16.58 5.95
C SER A 94 3.34 17.02 6.90
N CYS A 95 2.93 17.65 8.00
CA CYS A 95 3.76 18.10 9.09
C CYS A 95 3.55 17.25 10.35
N ASP A 96 4.54 17.25 11.22
CA ASP A 96 4.45 16.71 12.58
C ASP A 96 3.40 17.52 13.37
N PRO A 97 2.30 16.91 13.84
CA PRO A 97 1.29 17.62 14.62
C PRO A 97 1.75 17.99 16.04
N GLY A 98 3.00 17.68 16.40
CA GLY A 98 3.63 17.99 17.66
C GLY A 98 3.55 16.84 18.67
N PRO A 99 4.30 16.95 19.78
CA PRO A 99 4.43 15.89 20.77
C PRO A 99 3.08 15.57 21.42
N GLY A 100 2.75 14.27 21.50
CA GLY A 100 1.55 13.77 22.19
C GLY A 100 0.26 13.96 21.40
N SER A 101 0.31 14.49 20.19
CA SER A 101 -0.83 14.52 19.27
C SER A 101 -1.20 13.09 18.84
N ASP A 102 -2.49 12.83 18.73
CA ASP A 102 -2.97 11.63 18.02
C ASP A 102 -2.54 11.75 16.56
N MET A 103 -1.85 10.73 16.05
CA MET A 103 -1.32 10.69 14.68
C MET A 103 -2.34 10.15 13.67
N GLY A 104 -3.52 9.74 14.13
CA GLY A 104 -4.54 9.07 13.32
C GLY A 104 -4.12 7.66 12.91
N ILE A 105 -3.25 7.02 13.70
CA ILE A 105 -2.71 5.69 13.36
C ILE A 105 -3.76 4.62 13.70
N VAL A 106 -4.25 3.91 12.69
CA VAL A 106 -5.29 2.87 12.83
C VAL A 106 -4.74 1.45 12.78
N VAL A 107 -3.54 1.25 12.24
CA VAL A 107 -2.87 -0.06 12.16
C VAL A 107 -1.41 0.08 12.59
N ASP A 108 -0.94 -0.89 13.37
CA ASP A 108 0.48 -0.98 13.74
C ASP A 108 1.35 -1.22 12.49
N PRO A 109 2.43 -0.44 12.26
CA PRO A 109 3.24 -0.59 11.05
C PRO A 109 3.84 -2.00 10.86
N MET A 110 4.18 -2.71 11.94
CA MET A 110 4.70 -4.08 11.84
C MET A 110 3.59 -5.08 11.49
N GLU A 111 2.36 -4.85 11.96
CA GLU A 111 1.19 -5.62 11.51
C GLU A 111 0.89 -5.34 10.04
N ALA A 112 0.96 -4.08 9.60
CA ALA A 112 0.75 -3.70 8.21
C ALA A 112 1.75 -4.38 7.26
N LEU A 113 3.00 -4.59 7.68
CA LEU A 113 4.02 -5.28 6.87
C LEU A 113 3.69 -6.74 6.53
N ALA A 114 2.82 -7.39 7.30
CA ALA A 114 2.47 -8.78 7.05
C ALA A 114 1.80 -8.96 5.67
N LEU A 115 1.02 -7.98 5.21
CA LEU A 115 0.32 -8.05 3.94
C LEU A 115 1.26 -8.09 2.71
N PRO A 116 2.15 -7.10 2.47
CA PRO A 116 3.09 -7.14 1.36
C PRO A 116 4.11 -8.30 1.48
N ALA A 117 4.45 -8.71 2.71
CA ALA A 117 5.29 -9.89 2.92
C ALA A 117 4.58 -11.18 2.43
N THR A 118 3.32 -11.40 2.84
CA THR A 118 2.52 -12.56 2.40
C THR A 118 2.34 -12.55 0.89
N ARG A 119 2.04 -11.39 0.27
CA ARG A 119 1.99 -11.25 -1.20
C ARG A 119 3.28 -11.71 -1.84
N SER A 120 4.42 -11.25 -1.33
CA SER A 120 5.73 -11.61 -1.87
C SER A 120 5.99 -13.12 -1.81
N PHE A 121 5.59 -13.79 -0.72
CA PHE A 121 5.71 -15.25 -0.61
C PHE A 121 4.78 -16.01 -1.57
N VAL A 122 3.54 -15.52 -1.77
CA VAL A 122 2.60 -16.11 -2.74
C VAL A 122 3.16 -15.99 -4.16
N ILE A 123 3.56 -14.79 -4.57
CA ILE A 123 4.11 -14.54 -5.91
C ILE A 123 5.39 -15.37 -6.11
N TYR A 124 6.29 -15.38 -5.13
CA TYR A 124 7.49 -16.21 -5.18
C TYR A 124 7.14 -17.69 -5.38
N GLY A 125 6.18 -18.24 -4.61
CA GLY A 125 5.78 -19.64 -4.73
C GLY A 125 5.17 -19.99 -6.09
N VAL A 126 4.50 -19.04 -6.75
CA VAL A 126 4.01 -19.19 -8.13
C VAL A 126 5.18 -19.16 -9.13
N VAL A 127 6.11 -18.21 -8.99
CA VAL A 127 7.29 -18.09 -9.87
C VAL A 127 8.23 -19.29 -9.72
N ASP A 128 8.43 -19.80 -8.51
CA ASP A 128 9.26 -20.98 -8.23
C ASP A 128 8.74 -22.25 -8.93
N GLN A 129 7.44 -22.29 -9.24
CA GLN A 129 6.80 -23.34 -10.03
C GLN A 129 6.94 -23.14 -11.56
N GLY A 130 7.62 -22.08 -12.00
CA GLY A 130 7.90 -21.78 -13.41
C GLY A 130 6.84 -20.94 -14.12
N PHE A 131 5.94 -20.28 -13.38
CA PHE A 131 4.99 -19.32 -13.94
C PHE A 131 5.57 -17.90 -14.00
N GLU A 132 5.04 -17.08 -14.89
CA GLU A 132 5.43 -15.67 -15.01
C GLU A 132 4.94 -14.84 -13.79
N PRO A 133 5.65 -13.77 -13.40
CA PRO A 133 5.28 -12.93 -12.25
C PRO A 133 3.85 -12.38 -12.31
N GLU A 134 3.34 -12.06 -13.51
CA GLU A 134 1.99 -11.54 -13.74
C GLU A 134 0.91 -12.56 -13.32
N VAL A 135 1.18 -13.85 -13.49
CA VAL A 135 0.29 -14.92 -12.98
C VAL A 135 0.27 -14.90 -11.46
N GLY A 136 1.43 -14.69 -10.81
CA GLY A 136 1.53 -14.55 -9.36
C GLY A 136 0.75 -13.35 -8.81
N VAL A 137 0.82 -12.21 -9.50
CA VAL A 137 0.05 -11.00 -9.14
C VAL A 137 -1.45 -11.28 -9.27
N CYS A 138 -1.90 -11.89 -10.36
CA CYS A 138 -3.30 -12.25 -10.54
C CYS A 138 -3.79 -13.24 -9.45
N VAL A 139 -2.99 -14.26 -9.09
CA VAL A 139 -3.34 -15.20 -8.01
C VAL A 139 -3.50 -14.47 -6.67
N TRP A 140 -2.63 -13.50 -6.40
CA TRP A 140 -2.75 -12.66 -5.21
C TRP A 140 -4.07 -11.87 -5.18
N ASP A 141 -4.45 -11.28 -6.32
CA ASP A 141 -5.69 -10.50 -6.42
C ASP A 141 -6.93 -11.38 -6.21
N GLU A 142 -6.95 -12.59 -6.77
CA GLU A 142 -8.04 -13.55 -6.52
C GLU A 142 -8.11 -13.98 -5.04
N LEU A 143 -6.96 -14.18 -4.38
CA LEU A 143 -6.90 -14.50 -2.96
C LEU A 143 -7.47 -13.38 -2.08
N LEU A 144 -7.19 -12.11 -2.40
CA LEU A 144 -7.73 -10.96 -1.66
C LEU A 144 -9.27 -10.86 -1.77
N VAL A 145 -9.85 -11.33 -2.87
CA VAL A 145 -11.31 -11.37 -3.06
C VAL A 145 -11.94 -12.52 -2.27
N ALA A 146 -11.30 -13.69 -2.26
CA ALA A 146 -11.90 -14.92 -1.75
C ALA A 146 -11.60 -15.20 -0.26
N VAL A 147 -10.50 -14.65 0.28
CA VAL A 147 -10.04 -14.94 1.64
C VAL A 147 -9.91 -13.65 2.44
N PRO A 148 -10.48 -13.58 3.67
CA PRO A 148 -10.29 -12.42 4.53
C PRO A 148 -8.80 -12.18 4.80
N VAL A 149 -8.35 -10.93 4.65
CA VAL A 149 -6.94 -10.56 4.82
C VAL A 149 -6.36 -10.99 6.16
N LYS A 150 -7.13 -10.83 7.25
CA LYS A 150 -6.73 -11.28 8.59
C LYS A 150 -6.41 -12.79 8.65
N ALA A 151 -7.06 -13.60 7.81
CA ALA A 151 -6.77 -15.02 7.68
C ALA A 151 -5.51 -15.28 6.84
N LEU A 152 -5.27 -14.50 5.78
CA LEU A 152 -4.09 -14.60 4.91
C LEU A 152 -2.78 -14.26 5.64
N VAL A 153 -2.81 -13.26 6.52
CA VAL A 153 -1.61 -12.76 7.22
C VAL A 153 -1.42 -13.36 8.62
N ALA A 154 -2.27 -14.29 9.03
CA ALA A 154 -2.17 -14.91 10.34
C ALA A 154 -0.89 -15.78 10.44
N PRO A 155 -0.10 -15.68 11.54
CA PRO A 155 1.08 -16.53 11.73
C PRO A 155 0.76 -18.03 11.84
N ALA A 156 -0.45 -18.36 12.31
CA ALA A 156 -0.94 -19.73 12.48
C ALA A 156 -2.46 -19.78 12.22
N PRO A 157 -2.89 -19.79 10.94
CA PRO A 157 -4.30 -19.85 10.59
C PRO A 157 -4.90 -21.22 10.98
N PRO A 158 -6.18 -21.29 11.36
CA PRO A 158 -6.84 -22.56 11.63
C PRO A 158 -6.78 -23.52 10.42
N PRO A 159 -6.75 -24.85 10.60
CA PRO A 159 -6.62 -25.81 9.48
C PRO A 159 -7.66 -25.64 8.37
N ARG A 160 -8.90 -25.25 8.72
CA ARG A 160 -9.96 -24.96 7.74
C ARG A 160 -9.60 -23.79 6.82
N VAL A 161 -8.91 -22.78 7.34
CA VAL A 161 -8.47 -21.60 6.59
C VAL A 161 -7.30 -21.97 5.69
N VAL A 162 -6.38 -22.81 6.19
CA VAL A 162 -5.30 -23.36 5.36
C VAL A 162 -5.87 -24.10 4.15
N GLY A 163 -6.85 -24.98 4.36
CA GLY A 163 -7.52 -25.69 3.27
C GLY A 163 -8.18 -24.74 2.27
N GLN A 164 -8.95 -23.75 2.75
CA GLN A 164 -9.57 -22.74 1.89
C GLN A 164 -8.55 -21.95 1.06
N VAL A 165 -7.43 -21.52 1.67
CA VAL A 165 -6.36 -20.79 0.98
C VAL A 165 -5.72 -21.68 -0.09
N GLN A 166 -5.46 -22.95 0.22
CA GLN A 166 -4.89 -23.90 -0.73
C GLN A 166 -5.82 -24.14 -1.93
N ASP A 167 -7.11 -24.39 -1.67
CA ASP A 167 -8.10 -24.62 -2.73
C ASP A 167 -8.22 -23.38 -3.63
N THR A 168 -8.34 -22.20 -3.02
CA THR A 168 -8.43 -20.92 -3.75
C THR A 168 -7.18 -20.66 -4.57
N LEU A 169 -5.99 -20.92 -4.03
CA LEU A 169 -4.73 -20.71 -4.74
C LEU A 169 -4.63 -21.61 -5.98
N MET A 170 -5.07 -22.86 -5.88
CA MET A 170 -5.05 -23.80 -7.02
C MET A 170 -6.05 -23.41 -8.10
N ASP A 171 -7.26 -22.99 -7.72
CA ASP A 171 -8.28 -22.50 -8.65
C ASP A 171 -7.81 -21.21 -9.35
N ALA A 172 -7.26 -20.27 -8.59
CA ALA A 172 -6.72 -19.01 -9.10
C ALA A 172 -5.56 -19.24 -10.06
N LEU A 173 -4.67 -20.18 -9.78
CA LEU A 173 -3.56 -20.50 -10.67
C LEU A 173 -4.05 -20.99 -12.04
N LEU A 174 -5.11 -21.80 -12.08
CA LEU A 174 -5.73 -22.27 -13.32
C LEU A 174 -6.49 -21.16 -14.06
N SER A 175 -7.13 -20.27 -13.32
CA SER A 175 -7.84 -19.09 -13.83
C SER A 175 -6.86 -18.10 -14.47
N CYS A 176 -5.96 -17.55 -13.66
CA CYS A 176 -4.98 -16.53 -14.04
C CYS A 176 -4.04 -16.96 -15.17
N ARG A 177 -3.65 -18.25 -15.23
CA ARG A 177 -2.84 -18.75 -16.34
C ARG A 177 -3.55 -18.58 -17.70
N ARG A 178 -4.87 -18.75 -17.75
CA ARG A 178 -5.64 -18.62 -19.00
C ARG A 178 -5.83 -17.16 -19.41
N ASP A 179 -5.82 -16.25 -18.46
CA ASP A 179 -6.10 -14.83 -18.71
C ASP A 179 -4.84 -14.03 -19.01
N VAL A 180 -3.68 -14.47 -18.52
CA VAL A 180 -2.37 -13.82 -18.74
C VAL A 180 -1.60 -14.43 -19.93
N GLY A 181 -1.87 -15.68 -20.30
CA GLY A 181 -1.18 -16.42 -21.37
C GLY A 181 -1.89 -16.40 -22.72
#